data_AF-A0A3D3WDD3-F1
#
_entry.id   AF-A0A3D3WDD3-F1
#
_cell.length_a   1.000
_cell.length_b   1.000
_cell.length_c   1.000
_cell.angle_alpha   90.00
_cell.angle_beta   90.00
_cell.angle_gamma   90.00
#
_symmetry.space_group_name_H-M   'P 1'
#
loop_
_entity.id
_entity.type
_entity.pdbx_description
1 polymer ?
#
loop_
_entity_poly.entity_id
_entity_poly.type
_entity_poly.pdbx_seq_one_letter_code
_entity_poly.pdbx_strand_id
1 'polypeptide(L)' 'IESNLDDANVDRFAALIKEYSQTGSQFIVITHRRGTMEVGDVIYGVAAEEASGVSRILSVRMQDLEKVV' A
#
# COMPACT_ATOMS: atom_id res chain seq x y z
N ILE A 1 6.88 6.12 9.37
CA ILE A 1 6.70 5.22 10.54
C ILE A 1 7.39 3.88 10.27
N GLU A 2 7.08 3.21 9.15
CA GLU A 2 7.78 1.95 8.77
C GLU A 2 9.09 2.15 7.97
N SER A 3 9.41 3.37 7.55
CA SER A 3 10.61 3.69 6.76
C SER A 3 11.93 3.34 7.46
N ASN A 4 11.90 3.21 8.79
CA ASN A 4 13.06 2.87 9.62
C ASN A 4 13.03 1.41 10.12
N LEU A 5 12.07 0.60 9.67
CA LEU A 5 11.96 -0.82 10.04
C LEU A 5 12.76 -1.71 9.06
N ASP A 6 13.33 -2.80 9.56
CA ASP A 6 13.83 -3.88 8.72
C ASP A 6 12.67 -4.63 8.02
N ASP A 7 12.99 -5.49 7.06
CA ASP A 7 11.98 -6.20 6.26
C ASP A 7 11.07 -7.09 7.12
N ALA A 8 11.64 -7.82 8.09
CA ALA A 8 10.86 -8.68 8.98
C ALA A 8 9.86 -7.89 9.84
N ASN A 9 10.22 -6.69 10.26
CA ASN A 9 9.34 -5.81 11.02
C ASN A 9 8.30 -5.11 10.13
N VAL A 10 8.60 -4.87 8.85
CA VAL A 10 7.60 -4.41 7.88
C VAL A 10 6.52 -5.46 7.66
N ASP A 11 6.89 -6.73 7.51
CA ASP A 11 5.90 -7.80 7.31
C ASP A 11 4.98 -7.96 8.53
N ARG A 12 5.54 -7.87 9.75
CA ARG A 12 4.76 -7.87 10.99
C ARG A 12 3.81 -6.67 11.08
N PHE A 13 4.30 -5.49 10.70
CA PHE A 13 3.49 -4.27 10.68
C PHE A 13 2.32 -4.39 9.68
N ALA A 14 2.60 -4.88 8.48
CA ALA A 14 1.60 -5.10 7.45
C ALA A 14 0.52 -6.10 7.92
N ALA A 15 0.93 -7.21 8.54
CA ALA A 15 0.02 -8.21 9.10
C ALA A 15 -0.90 -7.62 10.19
N LEU A 16 -0.34 -6.81 11.10
CA LEU A 16 -1.10 -6.16 12.16
C LEU A 16 -2.18 -5.21 11.60
N ILE A 17 -1.83 -4.40 10.60
CA ILE A 17 -2.80 -3.52 9.94
C ILE A 17 -3.91 -4.33 9.28
N LYS A 18 -3.58 -5.46 8.64
CA LYS A 18 -4.58 -6.32 8.02
C LYS A 18 -5.55 -6.88 9.03
N GLU A 19 -5.07 -7.38 10.15
CA GLU A 19 -5.91 -7.89 11.24
C GLU A 19 -6.87 -6.81 11.73
N TYR A 20 -6.38 -5.61 12.03
CA TYR A 20 -7.26 -4.53 12.50
C TYR A 20 -8.23 -4.05 11.42
N SER A 21 -7.86 -4.12 10.14
CA SER A 21 -8.77 -3.77 9.06
C SER A 21 -10.03 -4.67 9.04
N GLN A 22 -9.89 -5.93 9.40
CA GLN A 22 -10.99 -6.90 9.47
C GLN A 22 -11.92 -6.65 10.67
N THR A 23 -11.43 -5.99 11.71
CA THR A 23 -12.23 -5.62 12.90
C THR A 23 -13.11 -4.38 12.68
N GLY A 24 -13.11 -3.80 11.48
CA GLY A 24 -13.98 -2.70 11.08
C GLY A 24 -13.31 -1.32 11.01
N SER A 25 -11.99 -1.24 11.19
CA SER A 25 -11.24 0.02 11.05
C SER A 25 -10.69 0.18 9.64
N GLN A 26 -10.91 1.33 8.99
CA GLN A 26 -10.32 1.61 7.68
C GLN A 26 -8.94 2.27 7.83
N PHE A 27 -7.93 1.67 7.20
CA PHE A 27 -6.56 2.20 7.19
C PHE A 27 -6.19 2.81 5.84
N ILE A 28 -5.53 3.97 5.88
CA ILE A 28 -4.86 4.58 4.74
C ILE A 28 -3.37 4.64 5.07
N VAL A 29 -2.56 3.95 4.30
CA VAL A 29 -1.11 3.84 4.53
C VAL A 29 -0.37 4.41 3.33
N ILE A 30 0.52 5.38 3.58
CA ILE A 30 1.43 5.91 2.56
C ILE A 30 2.75 5.16 2.71
N THR A 31 3.08 4.33 1.71
CA THR A 31 4.24 3.44 1.73
C THR A 31 4.94 3.35 0.39
N HIS A 32 6.22 2.99 0.44
CA HIS A 32 7.01 2.52 -0.71
C HIS A 32 7.62 1.13 -0.44
N ARG A 33 7.21 0.45 0.64
CA ARG A 33 7.73 -0.87 1.05
C ARG A 33 6.86 -1.97 0.46
N ARG A 34 7.48 -2.94 -0.23
CA ARG A 34 6.78 -4.05 -0.90
C ARG A 34 5.92 -4.88 0.06
N GLY A 35 6.47 -5.28 1.23
CA GLY A 35 5.72 -6.08 2.20
C GLY A 35 4.40 -5.44 2.64
N THR A 36 4.37 -4.11 2.83
CA THR A 36 3.14 -3.38 3.15
C THR A 36 2.20 -3.25 1.95
N MET A 37 2.74 -3.04 0.74
CA MET A 37 1.95 -2.96 -0.49
C MET A 37 1.25 -4.28 -0.84
N GLU A 38 1.91 -5.42 -0.57
CA GLU A 38 1.39 -6.76 -0.88
C GLU A 38 0.15 -7.14 -0.06
N VAL A 39 0.00 -6.60 1.15
CA VAL A 39 -1.10 -6.92 2.06
C VAL A 39 -2.33 -6.01 1.87
N GLY A 40 -2.15 -4.88 1.19
CA GLY A 40 -3.20 -3.90 0.93
C GLY A 40 -4.28 -4.40 -0.04
N ASP A 41 -5.52 -3.97 0.13
CA ASP A 41 -6.61 -4.36 -0.78
C ASP A 41 -6.61 -3.53 -2.08
N VAL A 42 -6.27 -2.24 -1.97
CA VAL A 42 -6.22 -1.28 -3.08
C VAL A 42 -4.96 -0.44 -2.95
N ILE A 43 -4.22 -0.31 -4.03
CA ILE A 43 -3.04 0.56 -4.14
C ILE A 43 -3.42 1.79 -4.98
N TYR A 44 -3.18 2.97 -4.43
CA TYR A 44 -3.27 4.24 -5.15
C TYR A 44 -1.85 4.74 -5.45
N GLY A 45 -1.41 4.60 -6.70
CA GLY A 45 -0.16 5.15 -7.19
C GLY A 45 -0.33 6.63 -7.49
N VAL A 46 0.49 7.48 -6.87
CA VAL A 46 0.51 8.93 -7.14
C VAL A 46 1.75 9.26 -7.96
N ALA A 47 1.56 9.81 -9.15
CA ALA A 47 2.64 10.26 -10.03
C ALA A 47 2.51 11.76 -10.28
N ALA A 48 3.62 12.49 -10.20
CA ALA A 48 3.65 13.91 -10.55
C ALA A 48 3.98 14.07 -12.04
N GLU A 49 3.26 14.95 -12.74
CA GLU A 49 3.75 15.45 -14.03
C GLU A 49 4.84 16.50 -13.81
N GLU A 50 6.04 16.22 -14.30
CA GLU A 50 7.27 17.00 -14.07
C GLU A 50 7.15 18.49 -14.45
N ALA A 51 6.24 18.84 -15.38
CA ALA A 51 6.11 20.21 -15.90
C ALA A 51 4.96 21.03 -15.29
N SER A 52 3.93 20.40 -14.72
CA SER A 52 2.70 21.10 -14.28
C SER A 52 2.54 21.14 -12.76
N GLY A 53 3.28 20.33 -12.01
CA GLY A 53 3.10 20.18 -10.56
C GLY A 53 1.76 19.54 -10.19
N VAL A 54 1.02 19.00 -11.17
CA VAL A 54 -0.26 18.32 -10.95
C VAL A 54 0.00 16.83 -10.74
N SER A 55 -0.51 16.30 -9.63
CA SER A 55 -0.48 14.87 -9.33
C SER A 55 -1.59 14.13 -10.07
N ARG A 56 -1.25 13.02 -10.72
CA ARG A 56 -2.19 12.03 -11.24
C ARG A 56 -2.25 10.82 -10.33
N ILE A 57 -3.45 10.25 -10.18
CA ILE A 57 -3.69 9.07 -9.35
C ILE A 57 -4.03 7.90 -10.27
N LEU A 58 -3.34 6.78 -10.08
CA LEU A 58 -3.68 5.48 -10.64
C LEU A 58 -4.16 4.58 -9.51
N SER A 59 -5.26 3.86 -9.71
CA SER A 59 -5.78 2.90 -8.74
C SER A 59 -5.65 1.49 -9.28
N VAL A 60 -5.18 0.59 -8.42
CA VAL A 60 -5.06 -0.85 -8.72
C VAL A 60 -5.65 -1.62 -7.55
N ARG A 61 -6.57 -2.54 -7.82
CA ARG A 61 -7.02 -3.51 -6.81
C ARG A 61 -6.12 -4.73 -6.90
N MET A 62 -5.63 -5.21 -5.75
CA MET A 62 -4.70 -6.34 -5.75
C MET A 62 -5.34 -7.63 -6.28
N GLN A 63 -6.67 -7.80 -6.10
CA GLN A 63 -7.45 -8.89 -6.68
C GLN A 63 -7.43 -8.94 -8.21
N ASP A 64 -7.18 -7.82 -8.88
CA ASP A 64 -7.13 -7.74 -10.34
C ASP A 64 -5.74 -8.10 -10.89
N LEU A 65 -4.68 -7.99 -10.06
CA LEU A 65 -3.31 -8.37 -10.41
C LEU A 65 -3.10 -9.89 -10.37
N GLU A 66 -3.73 -10.60 -9.43
CA GLU A 66 -3.61 -12.06 -9.29
C GLU A 66 -4.19 -12.85 -10.48
N LYS A 67 -5.06 -12.23 -11.29
CA LYS A 67 -5.69 -12.89 -12.46
C LYS A 67 -4.88 -12.80 -13.75
N VAL A 68 -3.82 -12.00 -13.75
CA VAL A 68 -3.01 -11.70 -14.96
C VAL A 68 -1.71 -12.51 -14.99
N VAL A 69 -1.40 -13.24 -13.91
CA VAL A 69 -0.22 -14.12 -13.77
C VAL A 69 -0.68 -15.58 -13.80
#